data_AF-A0A3C0PAJ7-F1
#
_entry.id   AF-A0A3C0PAJ7-F1
#
_cell.length_a   1.000
_cell.length_b   1.000
_cell.length_c   1.000
_cell.angle_alpha   90.00
_cell.angle_beta   90.00
_cell.angle_gamma   90.00
#
_symmetry.space_group_name_H-M   'P 1'
#
loop_
_entity.id
_entity.type
_entity.pdbx_description
1 polymer ?
#
loop_
_entity_poly.entity_id
_entity_poly.type
_entity_poly.pdbx_seq_one_letter_code
_entity_poly.pdbx_strand_id
1 'polypeptide(L)'
;MIYQVIKSDVFDIVKRIKNINPKYFVLFNKTREKFEVHFKRNKNTYELTIPYDVLDARTIDFVQKTRIQNQKKLLEEIEKSNQKLQGNLYEN
;
A
#
# COMPACT_ATOMS: atom_id res chain seq x y z
N MET A 1 -13.40 -13.39 8.09
CA MET A 1 -12.11 -13.55 7.39
C MET A 1 -11.02 -13.78 8.44
N ILE A 2 -10.13 -14.75 8.22
CA ILE A 2 -9.07 -15.08 9.18
C ILE A 2 -7.75 -14.56 8.63
N TYR A 3 -7.06 -13.73 9.41
CA TYR A 3 -5.76 -13.17 9.06
C TYR A 3 -4.68 -13.67 10.01
N GLN A 4 -3.48 -13.88 9.48
CA GLN A 4 -2.28 -14.18 10.25
C GLN A 4 -1.23 -13.10 10.03
N VAL A 5 -0.69 -12.53 11.11
CA VAL A 5 0.43 -11.58 11.01
C VAL A 5 1.69 -12.35 10.67
N ILE A 6 2.36 -11.97 9.58
CA ILE A 6 3.64 -12.54 9.18
C ILE A 6 4.74 -11.65 9.75
N LYS A 7 5.52 -12.19 10.70
CA LYS A 7 6.58 -11.45 11.39
C LYS A 7 7.94 -11.59 10.70
N SER A 8 8.17 -12.71 10.03
CA SER A 8 9.39 -13.06 9.31
C SER A 8 9.08 -14.08 8.20
N ASP A 9 9.99 -14.20 7.25
CA ASP A 9 9.95 -15.12 6.12
C ASP A 9 11.40 -15.52 5.74
N VAL A 10 11.54 -16.54 4.91
CA VAL A 10 12.84 -17.14 4.54
C VAL A 10 13.76 -16.14 3.82
N PHE A 11 13.21 -15.16 3.10
CA PHE A 11 13.96 -14.21 2.29
C PHE A 11 14.00 -12.80 2.90
N ASP A 12 13.62 -12.66 4.18
CA ASP A 12 13.54 -11.38 4.90
C ASP A 12 12.68 -10.32 4.19
N ILE A 13 11.71 -10.72 3.36
CA ILE A 13 10.82 -9.80 2.64
C ILE A 13 10.01 -8.93 3.59
N VAL A 14 9.48 -9.48 4.68
CA VAL A 14 8.75 -8.71 5.70
C VAL A 14 9.66 -7.65 6.33
N LYS A 15 10.92 -7.99 6.63
CA LYS A 15 11.90 -7.05 7.16
C LYS A 15 12.22 -5.96 6.13
N ARG A 16 12.42 -6.32 4.86
CA ARG A 16 12.68 -5.38 3.76
C ARG A 16 11.49 -4.44 3.52
N ILE A 17 10.24 -4.93 3.60
CA ILE A 17 9.04 -4.08 3.53
C ILE A 17 9.02 -3.05 4.66
N LYS A 18 9.37 -3.45 5.89
CA LYS A 18 9.49 -2.52 7.02
C LYS A 18 10.60 -1.49 6.83
N ASN A 19 11.68 -1.84 6.14
CA ASN A 19 12.74 -0.87 5.80
C ASN A 19 12.25 0.20 4.81
N ILE A 20 11.28 -0.12 3.94
CA ILE A 20 10.63 0.87 3.05
C ILE A 20 9.78 1.86 3.87
N ASN A 21 9.03 1.33 4.84
CA ASN A 21 8.30 2.13 5.81
C ASN A 21 8.05 1.32 7.10
N PRO A 22 8.51 1.78 8.28
CA PRO A 22 8.35 1.06 9.54
C PRO A 22 6.90 0.80 9.97
N LYS A 23 5.94 1.55 9.42
CA LYS A 23 4.51 1.37 9.68
C LYS A 23 3.89 0.25 8.84
N TYR A 24 4.61 -0.32 7.88
CA TYR A 24 4.10 -1.45 7.10
C TYR A 24 4.15 -2.76 7.91
N PHE A 25 3.14 -3.59 7.70
CA PHE A 25 3.09 -4.97 8.20
C PHE A 25 2.38 -5.87 7.20
N VAL A 26 2.75 -7.15 7.21
CA VAL A 26 2.23 -8.15 6.27
C VAL A 26 1.23 -9.04 6.98
N LEU A 27 0.07 -9.23 6.37
CA LEU A 27 -0.93 -10.21 6.77
C LEU A 27 -1.01 -11.31 5.71
N PHE A 28 -1.27 -12.53 6.13
CA PHE A 28 -1.71 -13.60 5.26
C PHE A 28 -3.20 -13.83 5.47
N ASN A 29 -3.96 -13.61 4.41
CA ASN A 29 -5.40 -13.84 4.37
C ASN A 29 -5.65 -15.34 4.13
N LYS A 30 -6.05 -16.08 5.18
CA LYS A 30 -6.25 -17.53 5.07
C LYS A 30 -7.45 -17.92 4.22
N THR A 31 -8.39 -17.01 4.00
CA THR A 31 -9.57 -17.28 3.16
C THR A 31 -9.24 -17.15 1.68
N ARG A 32 -8.36 -16.22 1.31
CA ARG A 32 -7.96 -15.96 -0.09
C ARG A 32 -6.62 -16.59 -0.46
N GLU A 33 -5.88 -17.09 0.53
CA GLU A 33 -4.50 -17.59 0.41
C GLU A 33 -3.57 -16.55 -0.22
N LYS A 34 -3.73 -15.28 0.17
CA LYS A 34 -2.91 -14.17 -0.34
C LYS A 34 -2.24 -13.40 0.77
N PHE A 35 -1.03 -12.92 0.48
CA PHE A 35 -0.37 -11.93 1.30
C PHE A 35 -0.93 -10.54 1.01
N GLU A 36 -1.11 -9.75 2.05
CA GLU A 36 -1.61 -8.39 1.99
C GLU A 36 -0.65 -7.48 2.77
N VAL A 37 -0.32 -6.32 2.20
CA VAL A 37 0.48 -5.29 2.88
C VAL A 37 -0.47 -4.27 3.46
N HIS A 38 -0.25 -3.96 4.73
CA HIS A 38 -1.04 -3.01 5.47
C HIS A 38 -0.16 -1.91 6.05
N PHE A 39 -0.73 -0.72 6.19
CA PHE A 39 -0.14 0.43 6.86
C PHE A 39 -0.78 0.67 8.22
N LYS A 40 0.05 0.82 9.27
CA LYS A 40 -0.42 1.08 10.63
C LYS A 40 -1.07 2.46 10.74
N ARG A 41 -2.41 2.50 10.77
CA ARG A 41 -3.28 3.67 11.01
C ARG A 41 -4.61 3.26 11.64
N ASN A 42 -5.40 4.23 12.12
CA ASN A 42 -6.61 3.99 12.91
C ASN A 42 -7.75 3.31 12.13
N LYS A 43 -7.88 3.58 10.83
CA LYS A 43 -8.93 3.00 9.96
C LYS A 43 -8.35 2.62 8.61
N ASN A 44 -8.92 1.59 7.99
CA ASN A 44 -8.57 1.09 6.66
C ASN A 44 -7.06 0.85 6.49
N THR A 45 -6.50 -0.16 7.14
CA THR A 45 -5.04 -0.41 7.08
C THR A 45 -4.58 -1.03 5.77
N TYR A 46 -5.48 -1.54 4.93
CA TYR A 46 -5.15 -2.20 3.66
C TYR A 46 -4.48 -1.22 2.69
N GLU A 47 -3.38 -1.65 2.07
CA GLU A 47 -2.71 -0.91 1.01
C GLU A 47 -2.76 -1.68 -0.32
N LEU A 48 -2.41 -2.97 -0.30
CA LEU A 48 -2.39 -3.80 -1.50
C LEU A 48 -2.37 -5.31 -1.19
N THR A 49 -2.88 -6.09 -2.14
CA THR A 49 -2.76 -7.55 -2.18
C THR A 49 -1.55 -7.93 -3.04
N ILE A 50 -0.71 -8.86 -2.56
CA ILE A 50 0.41 -9.40 -3.33
C ILE A 50 -0.12 -10.39 -4.37
N PRO A 51 0.22 -10.23 -5.66
CA PRO A 51 -0.29 -11.11 -6.72
C PRO A 51 0.46 -12.45 -6.83
N TYR A 52 1.40 -12.70 -5.91
CA TYR A 52 2.26 -13.89 -5.89
C TYR A 52 1.92 -14.77 -4.70
N ASP A 53 2.09 -16.08 -4.86
CA ASP A 53 1.78 -17.06 -3.82
C ASP A 53 2.89 -17.16 -2.76
N VAL A 54 4.04 -16.56 -3.02
CA VAL A 54 5.18 -16.50 -2.10
C VAL A 54 5.69 -15.07 -1.94
N LEU A 55 6.33 -14.80 -0.80
CA LEU A 55 7.06 -13.57 -0.57
C LEU A 55 8.48 -13.72 -1.14
N ASP A 56 8.78 -12.97 -2.20
CA ASP A 56 10.10 -12.94 -2.83
C ASP A 56 10.49 -11.52 -3.24
N ALA A 57 11.59 -11.36 -3.98
CA ALA A 57 12.06 -10.04 -4.42
C ALA A 57 11.02 -9.25 -5.22
N ARG A 58 10.15 -9.91 -6.00
CA ARG A 58 9.10 -9.25 -6.79
C ARG A 58 8.08 -8.54 -5.91
N THR A 59 7.88 -9.02 -4.69
CA THR A 59 7.04 -8.36 -3.68
C THR A 59 7.54 -6.95 -3.39
N ILE A 60 8.86 -6.77 -3.25
CA ILE A 60 9.47 -5.48 -2.94
C ILE A 60 9.26 -4.49 -4.09
N ASP A 61 9.52 -4.93 -5.32
CA ASP A 61 9.33 -4.11 -6.51
C ASP A 61 7.86 -3.69 -6.67
N PHE A 62 6.94 -4.63 -6.43
CA PHE A 62 5.51 -4.36 -6.51
C PHE A 62 5.03 -3.35 -5.46
N VAL A 63 5.49 -3.48 -4.21
CA VAL A 63 5.17 -2.55 -3.12
C VAL A 63 5.69 -1.14 -3.44
N GLN A 64 6.94 -1.01 -3.92
CA GLN A 64 7.51 0.29 -4.28
C GLN A 64 6.77 0.93 -5.46
N LYS A 65 6.52 0.15 -6.52
CA LYS A 65 5.80 0.62 -7.70
C LYS A 65 4.40 1.13 -7.35
N THR A 66 3.66 0.36 -6.54
CA THR A 66 2.31 0.74 -6.11
C THR A 66 2.33 2.00 -5.25
N ARG A 67 3.29 2.11 -4.31
CA ARG A 67 3.46 3.31 -3.49
C ARG A 67 3.70 4.56 -4.34
N ILE A 68 4.59 4.50 -5.33
CA ILE A 68 4.87 5.63 -6.24
C ILE A 68 3.63 6.00 -7.05
N GLN A 69 2.92 5.01 -7.59
CA GLN A 69 1.69 5.24 -8.36
C GLN A 69 0.59 5.89 -7.51
N ASN A 70 0.40 5.44 -6.27
CA ASN A 70 -0.57 6.03 -5.35
C ASN A 70 -0.21 7.47 -4.97
N GLN A 71 1.09 7.77 -4.77
CA GLN A 71 1.54 9.14 -4.51
C GLN A 71 1.26 10.07 -5.69
N LYS A 72 1.52 9.62 -6.93
CA LYS A 72 1.22 10.41 -8.14
C LYS A 72 -0.27 10.71 -8.27
N LYS A 73 -1.11 9.69 -8.13
CA LYS A 73 -2.58 9.86 -8.18
C LYS A 73 -3.08 10.86 -7.13
N LEU A 74 -2.55 10.80 -5.91
CA LEU A 74 -2.92 11.74 -4.85
C LEU A 74 -2.57 13.19 -5.21
N LEU A 75 -1.39 13.43 -5.80
CA LEU A 75 -1.01 14.77 -6.26
C LEU A 75 -1.93 15.27 -7.38
N GLU A 76 -2.22 14.42 -8.36
CA GLU A 76 -3.15 14.75 -9.46
C GLU A 76 -4.57 15.08 -8.96
N GLU A 77 -5.06 14.38 -7.93
CA GLU A 77 -6.35 14.67 -7.30
C GLU A 77 -6.35 16.03 -6.58
N ILE A 78 -5.27 16.35 -5.88
CA ILE A 78 -5.09 17.65 -5.21
C ILE A 78 -5.08 18.78 -6.25
N GLU A 79 -4.32 18.62 -7.34
CA GLU A 79 -4.24 19.63 -8.41
C GLU A 79 -5.59 19.86 -9.08
N LYS A 80 -6.33 18.79 -9.41
CA LYS A 80 -7.68 18.88 -9.97
C LYS A 80 -8.65 19.57 -9.02
N SER A 81 -8.55 19.31 -7.71
CA SER A 81 -9.38 19.97 -6.71
C SER A 81 -9.08 21.48 -6.65
N ASN A 82 -7.81 21.87 -6.66
CA ASN A 82 -7.39 23.27 -6.65
C ASN A 82 -7.84 24.03 -7.90
N GLN A 83 -7.74 23.42 -9.09
CA GLN A 83 -8.22 24.01 -10.34
C GLN A 83 -9.73 24.28 -10.32
N LYS A 84 -10.54 23.35 -9.79
CA LYS A 84 -11.99 23.55 -9.63
C LYS A 84 -12.32 24.70 -8.68
N LEU A 85 -11.60 24.79 -7.56
CA LEU A 85 -11.77 25.89 -6.60
C LEU A 85 -11.43 27.23 -7.24
N GLN A 86 -10.31 27.32 -7.96
CA GLN A 86 -9.92 28.54 -8.66
C GLN A 86 -10.92 28.93 -9.74
N GLY A 87 -11.40 28.00 -10.57
CA GLY A 87 -12.43 28.29 -11.58
C GLY A 87 -13.71 28.88 -10.99
N ASN A 88 -14.20 28.31 -9.88
CA ASN A 88 -15.39 28.82 -9.18
C ASN A 88 -15.18 30.20 -8.53
N LEU A 89 -13.94 30.58 -8.21
CA LEU A 89 -13.58 31.89 -7.64
C LEU A 89 -13.55 33.02 -8.68
N TYR A 90 -13.40 32.70 -9.97
CA TYR A 90 -13.40 33.68 -11.07
C TYR A 90 -14.75 33.76 -11.81
N GLU A 91 -15.70 32.86 -11.51
CA GLU A 91 -17.07 32.88 -12.05
C GLU A 91 -18.10 33.55 -11.12
N ASN A 92 -17.69 34.09 -9.96
CA ASN A 92 -18.50 34.95 -9.08
C ASN A 92 -17.97 36.39 -9.11
#